data_AF-W2FQS0-F1
#
_entry.id   AF-W2FQS0-F1
#
_cell.length_a   1.000
_cell.length_b   1.000
_cell.length_c   1.000
_cell.angle_alpha   90.00
_cell.angle_beta   90.00
_cell.angle_gamma   90.00
#
_symmetry.space_group_name_H-M   'P 1'
#
loop_
_entity.id
_entity.type
_entity.pdbx_description
1 polymer ?
#
loop_
_entity_poly.entity_id
_entity_poly.type
_entity_poly.pdbx_seq_one_letter_code
_entity_poly.pdbx_strand_id
1 'polypeptide(L)'
;HPSSQRLCFASLTHRYSESDRAVHVMKTLPKRVHDQVIPREYRSALRRDVDHLGIAYDIVSETIEGRQMTRVFVHAYVAASSLENSGYSPALDRRNGRPRSRTSPELWEDRGPCIVNPESKHVLDLLTQQLNEFERVIRRRRLGFQSFIYFQPSVSLQSGESSYPLLSNICHICVKRFSLFRREFYCQICGHLACGECSQLYEVEARIGQVRMNRVCLNCVVHVDSCTFADEDIIAALGPTVVSLRSKTQWAEVFGSGDVDDDSDTVLKSSYAGSVDDVDCVSYSKDVGGRCGLVQLSHVLLGTKQSGRYQWKPGQSAARESVQTQLERYVNRTLRDSEHKYQSSSLKTADLVRDYRYTFDAIQTTHEGHPLPPTPSPAREARRLHHIQASGVLEPEYDHSALDLLAQVAAERLNCPVGFVSLVDETFFHSVGTYPPRTFGLQAPRTESMCAHTVYVDKPLVIKNAQCDLRFAQLPVVRDHGIRFYAGFPIRAPDGSIVASLCTSDRVPHNNISSADYAVMQTLARIASQLVAPRSRVVGVPYQPRVRSNSNCRMTHRTRSRSRSQSKREPAVTTMQLDTIHSGKYCV
;
A
#
# COMPACT_ATOMS: atom_id res chain seq x y z
N HIS A 1 9.80 7.50 42.97
CA HIS A 1 11.10 6.80 42.83
C HIS A 1 11.96 7.57 41.82
N PRO A 2 13.23 7.91 42.09
CA PRO A 2 14.05 8.75 41.19
C PRO A 2 14.57 8.03 39.93
N SER A 3 14.23 6.76 39.72
CA SER A 3 14.69 5.94 38.59
C SER A 3 13.52 5.15 37.99
N SER A 4 13.43 5.07 36.66
CA SER A 4 12.45 4.23 35.95
C SER A 4 12.68 2.76 36.27
N GLN A 5 11.64 2.07 36.75
CA GLN A 5 11.66 0.61 36.92
C GLN A 5 11.22 -0.06 35.61
N ARG A 6 11.80 -1.21 35.28
CA ARG A 6 11.39 -2.01 34.12
C ARG A 6 10.87 -3.35 34.63
N LEU A 7 9.66 -3.70 34.21
CA LEU A 7 8.99 -4.96 34.53
C LEU A 7 8.93 -5.83 33.28
N CYS A 8 9.16 -7.13 33.44
CA CYS A 8 9.02 -8.11 32.36
C CYS A 8 7.77 -8.96 32.60
N PHE A 9 6.93 -9.06 31.56
CA PHE A 9 5.74 -9.89 31.54
C PHE A 9 5.92 -11.05 30.56
N ALA A 10 5.49 -12.24 30.94
CA ALA A 10 5.09 -13.24 29.97
C ALA A 10 3.66 -12.92 29.51
N SER A 11 3.42 -12.95 28.21
CA SER A 11 2.10 -12.70 27.64
C SER A 11 1.64 -13.88 26.80
N LEU A 12 0.35 -14.20 26.86
CA LEU A 12 -0.31 -15.19 26.01
C LEU A 12 -1.56 -14.55 25.40
N THR A 13 -1.71 -14.64 24.09
CA THR A 13 -2.95 -14.28 23.40
C THR A 13 -3.59 -15.55 22.86
N HIS A 14 -4.88 -15.75 23.17
CA HIS A 14 -5.69 -16.82 22.61
C HIS A 14 -6.91 -16.22 21.91
N ARG A 15 -7.10 -16.54 20.63
CA ARG A 15 -8.29 -16.16 19.86
C ARG A 15 -9.18 -17.39 19.73
N TYR A 16 -10.46 -17.25 20.07
CA TYR A 16 -11.45 -18.30 19.87
C TYR A 16 -11.86 -18.32 18.40
N SER A 17 -11.89 -19.49 17.75
CA SER A 17 -12.21 -19.60 16.32
C SER A 17 -13.70 -19.49 16.02
N GLU A 18 -14.55 -19.83 16.99
CA GLU A 18 -16.01 -19.91 16.82
C GLU A 18 -16.74 -18.63 17.29
N SER A 19 -16.01 -17.65 17.82
CA SER A 19 -16.56 -16.39 18.29
C SER A 19 -15.57 -15.26 18.05
N ASP A 20 -16.05 -14.03 17.87
CA ASP A 20 -15.22 -12.82 17.79
C ASP A 20 -14.69 -12.41 19.18
N ARG A 21 -14.08 -13.38 19.87
CA ARG A 21 -13.54 -13.26 21.22
C ARG A 21 -12.06 -13.59 21.25
N ALA A 22 -11.29 -12.80 21.99
CA ALA A 22 -9.89 -13.06 22.26
C ALA A 22 -9.58 -12.76 23.73
N VAL A 23 -8.69 -13.55 24.31
CA VAL A 23 -8.19 -13.34 25.66
C VAL A 23 -6.69 -13.07 25.58
N HIS A 24 -6.25 -11.93 26.12
CA HIS A 24 -4.85 -11.59 26.28
C HIS A 24 -4.49 -11.59 27.77
N VAL A 25 -3.57 -12.47 28.17
CA VAL A 25 -3.12 -12.58 29.56
C VAL A 25 -1.67 -12.14 29.65
N MET A 26 -1.36 -11.32 30.64
CA MET A 26 0.00 -10.92 31.00
C MET A 26 0.25 -11.31 32.45
N LYS A 27 1.41 -11.91 32.72
CA LYS A 27 1.86 -12.26 34.07
C LYS A 27 3.30 -11.84 34.28
N THR A 28 3.63 -11.25 35.42
CA THR A 28 5.04 -10.94 35.75
C THR A 28 5.88 -12.21 35.76
N LEU A 29 7.08 -12.13 35.18
CA LEU A 29 8.03 -13.24 35.23
C LEU A 29 8.48 -13.52 36.66
N PRO A 30 8.73 -14.80 37.03
CA PRO A 30 9.39 -15.12 38.29
C PRO A 30 10.72 -14.36 38.41
N LYS A 31 11.06 -13.88 39.62
CA LYS A 31 12.26 -13.05 39.87
C LYS A 31 13.54 -13.63 39.25
N ARG A 32 13.74 -14.96 39.38
CA ARG A 32 14.89 -15.67 38.78
C ARG A 32 14.96 -15.51 37.26
N VAL A 33 13.83 -15.55 36.56
CA VAL A 33 13.76 -15.40 35.09
C VAL A 33 13.89 -13.93 34.71
N HIS A 34 13.19 -13.03 35.41
CA HIS A 34 13.31 -11.59 35.21
C HIS A 34 14.77 -11.10 35.28
N ASP A 35 15.50 -11.51 36.32
CA ASP A 35 16.89 -11.09 36.54
C ASP A 35 17.86 -11.63 35.47
N GLN A 36 17.50 -12.69 34.75
CA GLN A 36 18.28 -13.18 33.60
C GLN A 36 18.07 -12.32 32.35
N VAL A 37 16.87 -11.75 32.18
CA VAL A 37 16.50 -11.00 30.98
C VAL A 37 16.90 -9.53 31.09
N ILE A 38 16.98 -8.98 32.30
CA ILE A 38 17.17 -7.55 32.52
C ILE A 38 18.60 -7.17 33.00
N PRO A 39 19.18 -6.05 32.50
CA PRO A 39 20.46 -5.55 32.99
C PRO A 39 20.46 -5.26 34.50
N ARG A 40 21.61 -5.44 35.16
CA ARG A 40 21.75 -5.35 36.63
C ARG A 40 21.21 -4.06 37.23
N GLU A 41 21.40 -2.92 36.55
CA GLU A 41 20.91 -1.60 36.95
C GLU A 41 19.37 -1.50 37.07
N TYR A 42 18.63 -2.32 36.32
CA TYR A 42 17.16 -2.33 36.31
C TYR A 42 16.53 -3.46 37.15
N ARG A 43 17.33 -4.35 37.76
CA ARG A 43 16.85 -5.43 38.64
C ARG A 43 16.20 -4.92 39.94
N SER A 44 16.29 -3.62 40.20
CA SER A 44 15.67 -2.98 41.35
C SER A 44 14.16 -2.77 41.22
N ALA A 45 13.52 -3.17 40.12
CA ALA A 45 12.05 -3.19 40.02
C ALA A 45 11.41 -4.21 40.98
N LEU A 46 12.16 -5.24 41.41
CA LEU A 46 11.66 -6.37 42.22
C LEU A 46 12.36 -6.46 43.59
N ARG A 47 12.60 -5.32 44.25
CA ARG A 47 13.62 -5.13 45.32
C ARG A 47 13.65 -6.20 46.42
N ARG A 48 12.53 -6.81 46.81
CA ARG A 48 12.47 -7.76 47.94
C ARG A 48 11.65 -9.00 47.62
N ASP A 49 10.34 -8.87 47.43
CA ASP A 49 9.42 -9.88 46.88
C ASP A 49 8.37 -9.14 46.06
N VAL A 50 7.92 -9.70 44.94
CA VAL A 50 6.87 -9.11 44.12
C VAL A 50 5.73 -10.07 44.06
N ASP A 51 4.61 -9.60 44.59
CA ASP A 51 3.35 -10.27 44.40
C ASP A 51 3.17 -10.58 42.91
N HIS A 52 2.86 -11.83 42.58
CA HIS A 52 2.64 -12.22 41.20
C HIS A 52 1.47 -11.41 40.66
N LEU A 53 1.77 -10.49 39.73
CA LEU A 53 0.76 -9.72 39.01
C LEU A 53 0.27 -10.56 37.86
N GLY A 54 -1.03 -10.75 37.78
CA GLY A 54 -1.70 -11.28 36.59
C GLY A 54 -2.77 -10.30 36.14
N ILE A 55 -2.78 -9.99 34.86
CA ILE A 55 -3.86 -9.24 34.23
C ILE A 55 -4.31 -9.98 32.98
N ALA A 56 -5.62 -10.12 32.82
CA ALA A 56 -6.24 -10.72 31.65
C ALA A 56 -7.25 -9.73 31.08
N TYR A 57 -7.17 -9.54 29.76
CA TYR A 57 -8.10 -8.76 28.97
C TYR A 57 -8.95 -9.74 28.16
N ASP A 58 -10.22 -9.82 28.49
CA ASP A 58 -11.21 -10.58 27.73
C ASP A 58 -11.91 -9.63 26.76
N ILE A 59 -11.57 -9.77 25.50
CA ILE A 59 -11.96 -8.89 24.40
C ILE A 59 -13.05 -9.59 23.63
N VAL A 60 -14.26 -9.03 23.64
CA VAL A 60 -15.42 -9.56 22.95
C VAL A 60 -15.90 -8.51 21.96
N SER A 61 -15.91 -8.86 20.68
CA SER A 61 -16.48 -8.03 19.62
C SER A 61 -17.82 -8.59 19.17
N GLU A 62 -18.82 -7.73 19.10
CA GLU A 62 -20.17 -8.05 18.66
C GLU A 62 -20.62 -7.03 17.62
N THR A 63 -21.38 -7.47 16.62
CA THR A 63 -22.02 -6.54 15.68
C THR A 63 -23.45 -6.29 16.12
N ILE A 64 -23.74 -5.06 16.55
CA ILE A 64 -25.06 -4.62 17.02
C ILE A 64 -25.55 -3.57 16.03
N GLU A 65 -26.68 -3.82 15.37
CA GLU A 65 -27.28 -2.90 14.39
C GLU A 65 -26.31 -2.44 13.28
N GLY A 66 -25.47 -3.36 12.79
CA GLY A 66 -24.46 -3.06 11.77
C GLY A 66 -23.25 -2.28 12.26
N ARG A 67 -23.16 -1.96 13.56
CA ARG A 67 -21.99 -1.35 14.20
C ARG A 67 -21.22 -2.40 14.99
N GLN A 68 -19.93 -2.49 14.74
CA GLN A 68 -19.04 -3.34 15.54
C GLN A 68 -18.76 -2.66 16.89
N MET A 69 -19.12 -3.34 17.98
CA MET A 69 -18.82 -2.93 19.34
C MET A 69 -17.83 -3.91 19.95
N THR A 70 -16.70 -3.41 20.43
CA THR A 70 -15.73 -4.20 21.19
C THR A 70 -15.84 -3.85 22.67
N ARG A 71 -16.14 -4.85 23.51
CA ARG A 71 -16.08 -4.76 24.97
C ARG A 71 -14.82 -5.44 25.47
N VAL A 72 -14.11 -4.79 26.39
CA VAL A 72 -12.92 -5.34 27.03
C VAL A 72 -13.20 -5.48 28.52
N PHE A 73 -13.32 -6.71 29.00
CA PHE A 73 -13.38 -7.00 30.43
C PHE A 73 -11.98 -7.25 30.95
N VAL A 74 -11.68 -6.72 32.14
CA VAL A 74 -10.34 -6.84 32.73
C VAL A 74 -10.43 -7.59 34.02
N HIS A 75 -9.65 -8.66 34.11
CA HIS A 75 -9.48 -9.44 35.31
C HIS A 75 -8.05 -9.25 35.78
N ALA A 76 -7.86 -8.54 36.88
CA ALA A 76 -6.55 -8.30 37.45
C ALA A 76 -6.48 -8.91 38.85
N TYR A 77 -5.37 -9.59 39.14
CA TYR A 77 -5.12 -10.17 40.46
C TYR A 77 -3.67 -9.93 40.89
N VAL A 78 -3.48 -9.92 42.21
CA VAL A 78 -2.19 -9.81 42.87
C VAL A 78 -2.10 -10.92 43.90
N ALA A 79 -1.03 -11.71 43.86
CA ALA A 79 -0.82 -12.80 44.81
C ALA A 79 0.53 -12.64 45.52
N ALA A 80 0.51 -12.50 46.85
CA ALA A 80 1.74 -12.30 47.62
C ALA A 80 2.71 -13.48 47.53
N SER A 81 4.01 -13.20 47.35
CA SER A 81 5.05 -14.24 47.22
C SER A 81 5.22 -15.11 48.47
N SER A 82 4.67 -14.70 49.61
CA SER A 82 4.68 -15.48 50.87
C SER A 82 3.95 -16.83 50.77
N LEU A 83 3.12 -17.06 49.74
CA LEU A 83 2.51 -18.35 49.48
C LEU A 83 3.45 -19.43 48.94
N GLU A 84 4.56 -19.08 48.27
CA GLU A 84 5.51 -20.06 47.74
C GLU A 84 6.67 -20.35 48.72
N ASN A 85 7.01 -19.40 49.61
CA ASN A 85 8.05 -19.60 50.64
C ASN A 85 7.55 -20.29 51.91
N SER A 86 6.22 -20.43 52.10
CA SER A 86 5.68 -21.44 53.01
C SER A 86 5.94 -22.78 52.34
N GLY A 87 6.92 -23.55 52.82
CA GLY A 87 7.36 -24.82 52.24
C GLY A 87 6.29 -25.93 52.23
N TYR A 88 5.16 -25.69 51.58
CA TYR A 88 4.13 -26.68 51.29
C TYR A 88 4.60 -27.55 50.13
N SER A 89 5.65 -28.33 50.40
CA SER A 89 5.88 -29.56 49.68
C SER A 89 4.71 -30.48 50.06
N PRO A 90 3.98 -31.10 49.11
CA PRO A 90 2.99 -32.10 49.45
C PRO A 90 3.74 -33.30 50.05
N ALA A 91 3.97 -33.25 51.36
CA ALA A 91 4.64 -34.32 52.07
C ALA A 91 3.75 -35.57 51.92
N LEU A 92 4.24 -36.53 51.16
CA LEU A 92 3.68 -37.87 51.12
C LEU A 92 3.67 -38.42 52.55
N ASP A 93 2.51 -38.88 52.98
CA ASP A 93 2.35 -39.53 54.28
C ASP A 93 3.17 -40.83 54.29
N ARG A 94 4.32 -40.81 54.98
CA ARG A 94 5.32 -41.90 54.98
C ARG A 94 4.79 -43.22 55.56
N ARG A 95 3.57 -43.27 56.08
CA ARG A 95 3.00 -44.51 56.61
C ARG A 95 2.08 -45.27 55.67
N ASN A 96 1.45 -44.66 54.65
CA ASN A 96 0.42 -45.36 53.86
C ASN A 96 0.35 -45.05 52.34
N GLY A 97 1.29 -44.27 51.77
CA GLY A 97 1.44 -44.18 50.30
C GLY A 97 0.22 -43.66 49.50
N ARG A 98 -0.77 -43.03 50.15
CA ARG A 98 -1.90 -42.36 49.46
C ARG A 98 -1.75 -40.84 49.49
N PRO A 99 -2.08 -40.12 48.40
CA PRO A 99 -2.16 -38.67 48.42
C PRO A 99 -3.28 -38.21 49.36
N ARG A 100 -3.02 -37.21 50.21
CA ARG A 100 -4.06 -36.55 51.01
C ARG A 100 -5.09 -35.92 50.06
N SER A 101 -6.36 -36.29 50.24
CA SER A 101 -7.50 -35.71 49.52
C SER A 101 -7.54 -34.19 49.69
N ARG A 102 -7.87 -33.54 48.57
CA ARG A 102 -8.06 -32.10 48.38
C ARG A 102 -9.06 -31.50 49.38
N THR A 103 -8.70 -30.30 49.86
CA THR A 103 -9.56 -29.15 50.21
C THR A 103 -10.72 -29.39 51.18
N SER A 104 -10.52 -29.10 52.47
CA SER A 104 -11.58 -28.50 53.27
C SER A 104 -11.63 -26.99 52.96
N PRO A 105 -12.82 -26.38 52.78
CA PRO A 105 -12.96 -24.93 52.56
C PRO A 105 -12.59 -24.07 53.77
N GLU A 106 -12.44 -24.68 54.94
CA GLU A 106 -12.40 -24.01 56.25
C GLU A 106 -11.05 -23.33 56.59
N LEU A 107 -10.01 -23.52 55.78
CA LEU A 107 -8.66 -22.93 56.03
C LEU A 107 -8.40 -21.62 55.25
N TRP A 108 -9.42 -21.04 54.62
CA TRP A 108 -9.29 -19.72 53.98
C TRP A 108 -9.59 -18.57 54.93
N GLU A 109 -10.39 -18.79 55.97
CA GLU A 109 -10.82 -17.77 56.93
C GLU A 109 -9.74 -17.40 57.95
N ASP A 110 -8.74 -18.26 58.15
CA ASP A 110 -7.68 -18.10 59.16
C ASP A 110 -6.41 -17.38 58.65
N ARG A 111 -6.47 -16.83 57.42
CA ARG A 111 -5.35 -16.09 56.83
C ARG A 111 -5.50 -14.61 57.15
N GLY A 112 -4.60 -14.09 57.99
CA GLY A 112 -4.46 -12.65 58.22
C GLY A 112 -4.39 -11.87 56.91
N PRO A 113 -4.70 -10.55 56.92
CA PRO A 113 -4.87 -9.76 55.71
C PRO A 113 -3.64 -9.89 54.79
N CYS A 114 -3.85 -10.36 53.56
CA CYS A 114 -2.84 -10.32 52.52
C CYS A 114 -2.45 -8.86 52.27
N ILE A 115 -1.31 -8.43 52.81
CA ILE A 115 -0.79 -7.08 52.58
C ILE A 115 -0.18 -7.05 51.18
N VAL A 116 -0.99 -6.61 50.21
CA VAL A 116 -0.56 -6.38 48.83
C VAL A 116 0.40 -5.20 48.77
N ASN A 117 1.49 -5.37 48.03
CA ASN A 117 2.47 -4.32 47.80
C ASN A 117 1.79 -3.08 47.13
N PRO A 118 1.91 -1.86 47.68
CA PRO A 118 1.33 -0.65 47.09
C PRO A 118 1.78 -0.38 45.65
N GLU A 119 3.04 -0.70 45.31
CA GLU A 119 3.56 -0.61 43.96
C GLU A 119 2.87 -1.61 43.01
N SER A 120 2.58 -2.82 43.47
CA SER A 120 1.81 -3.83 42.72
C SER A 120 0.40 -3.34 42.39
N LYS A 121 -0.28 -2.73 43.38
CA LYS A 121 -1.58 -2.09 43.18
C LYS A 121 -1.51 -0.96 42.15
N HIS A 122 -0.50 -0.09 42.26
CA HIS A 122 -0.30 1.00 41.30
C HIS A 122 -0.09 0.51 39.87
N VAL A 123 0.70 -0.56 39.66
CA VAL A 123 0.91 -1.14 38.33
C VAL A 123 -0.39 -1.69 37.76
N LEU A 124 -1.20 -2.39 38.55
CA LEU A 124 -2.51 -2.86 38.09
C LEU A 124 -3.45 -1.72 37.75
N ASP A 125 -3.56 -0.71 38.62
CA ASP A 125 -4.38 0.49 38.39
C ASP A 125 -3.95 1.18 37.09
N LEU A 126 -2.65 1.28 36.82
CA LEU A 126 -2.15 1.81 35.56
C LEU A 126 -2.62 0.97 34.37
N LEU A 127 -2.40 -0.36 34.40
CA LEU A 127 -2.74 -1.26 33.29
C LEU A 127 -4.25 -1.36 33.01
N THR A 128 -5.11 -1.20 34.02
CA THR A 128 -6.57 -1.08 33.84
C THR A 128 -6.95 0.30 33.33
N GLN A 129 -6.43 1.39 33.91
CA GLN A 129 -6.77 2.76 33.48
C GLN A 129 -6.33 3.06 32.05
N GLN A 130 -5.22 2.48 31.58
CA GLN A 130 -4.75 2.67 30.20
C GLN A 130 -5.73 2.17 29.14
N LEU A 131 -6.72 1.33 29.48
CA LEU A 131 -7.76 0.93 28.53
C LEU A 131 -8.67 2.09 28.12
N ASN A 132 -8.77 3.14 28.94
CA ASN A 132 -9.49 4.36 28.55
C ASN A 132 -8.83 5.06 27.35
N GLU A 133 -7.55 4.76 27.08
CA GLU A 133 -6.80 5.29 25.94
C GLU A 133 -6.79 4.34 24.72
N PHE A 134 -7.53 3.23 24.78
CA PHE A 134 -7.50 2.21 23.72
C PHE A 134 -7.98 2.77 22.37
N GLU A 135 -9.05 3.57 22.36
CA GLU A 135 -9.56 4.20 21.15
C GLU A 135 -8.53 5.16 20.54
N ARG A 136 -7.81 5.90 21.38
CA ARG A 136 -6.72 6.79 20.94
C ARG A 136 -5.63 6.00 20.23
N VAL A 137 -5.24 4.82 20.74
CA VAL A 137 -4.22 3.96 20.11
C VAL A 137 -4.73 3.39 18.78
N ILE A 138 -5.99 2.95 18.72
CA ILE A 138 -6.62 2.50 17.47
C ILE A 138 -6.60 3.62 16.44
N ARG A 139 -7.13 4.80 16.79
CA ARG A 139 -7.20 5.95 15.89
C ARG A 139 -5.81 6.38 15.42
N ARG A 140 -4.82 6.38 16.32
CA ARG A 140 -3.41 6.68 16.00
C ARG A 140 -2.86 5.79 14.89
N ARG A 141 -3.14 4.48 14.97
CA ARG A 141 -2.69 3.48 14.00
C ARG A 141 -3.49 3.54 12.70
N ARG A 142 -4.82 3.68 12.76
CA ARG A 142 -5.69 3.86 11.58
C ARG A 142 -5.28 5.07 10.74
N LEU A 143 -5.00 6.20 11.40
CA LEU A 143 -4.43 7.37 10.72
C LEU A 143 -3.04 7.07 10.16
N GLY A 144 -2.24 6.24 10.82
CA GLY A 144 -0.92 5.80 10.37
C GLY A 144 -0.89 5.17 8.97
N PHE A 145 -1.99 4.54 8.55
CA PHE A 145 -2.11 3.93 7.21
C PHE A 145 -2.36 4.94 6.08
N GLN A 146 -2.68 6.19 6.41
CA GLN A 146 -3.09 7.18 5.42
C GLN A 146 -1.90 7.90 4.78
N SER A 147 -2.11 8.38 3.55
CA SER A 147 -1.16 9.30 2.91
C SER A 147 -1.42 10.75 3.34
N PHE A 148 -0.33 11.50 3.56
CA PHE A 148 -0.36 12.83 4.15
C PHE A 148 0.28 13.88 3.26
N ILE A 149 -0.13 15.13 3.46
CA ILE A 149 0.50 16.31 2.88
C ILE A 149 1.06 17.22 3.97
N TYR A 150 2.29 17.68 3.79
CA TYR A 150 3.04 18.48 4.78
C TYR A 150 3.36 19.91 4.35
N PHE A 151 3.01 20.27 3.13
CA PHE A 151 3.21 21.61 2.59
C PHE A 151 1.91 22.09 1.94
N GLN A 152 1.76 23.41 1.81
CA GLN A 152 0.61 23.98 1.09
C GLN A 152 0.80 23.75 -0.41
N PRO A 153 -0.13 23.04 -1.11
CA PRO A 153 -0.05 22.83 -2.57
C PRO A 153 0.00 24.08 -3.45
N SER A 154 -0.06 25.29 -2.87
CA SER A 154 -0.29 26.55 -3.59
C SER A 154 0.81 27.59 -3.42
N VAL A 155 2.03 27.22 -2.99
CA VAL A 155 3.18 28.15 -2.91
C VAL A 155 4.29 27.83 -3.92
N SER A 156 4.19 26.74 -4.69
CA SER A 156 5.27 26.28 -5.59
C SER A 156 4.87 26.04 -7.04
N LEU A 157 3.91 26.81 -7.57
CA LEU A 157 3.68 26.94 -9.02
C LEU A 157 4.00 28.37 -9.46
N GLN A 158 5.30 28.66 -9.62
CA GLN A 158 5.76 29.70 -10.56
C GLN A 158 5.64 29.16 -11.99
N SER A 159 4.42 29.03 -12.47
CA SER A 159 4.11 28.92 -13.89
C SER A 159 2.63 29.29 -14.03
N GLY A 160 2.38 30.47 -14.60
CA GLY A 160 1.04 31.02 -14.75
C GLY A 160 0.11 30.05 -15.48
N GLU A 161 -1.02 29.78 -14.83
CA GLU A 161 -2.29 29.18 -15.28
C GLU A 161 -2.87 28.40 -14.09
N SER A 162 -3.37 29.13 -13.09
CA SER A 162 -4.06 28.54 -11.95
C SER A 162 -5.57 28.50 -12.20
N SER A 163 -6.07 27.36 -12.65
CA SER A 163 -7.50 27.06 -12.80
C SER A 163 -8.19 26.70 -11.48
N TYR A 164 -7.54 26.89 -10.32
CA TYR A 164 -8.15 26.69 -9.01
C TYR A 164 -8.50 28.04 -8.41
N PRO A 165 -9.78 28.31 -8.08
CA PRO A 165 -10.16 29.54 -7.42
C PRO A 165 -9.32 29.68 -6.15
N LEU A 166 -8.67 30.84 -6.01
CA LEU A 166 -8.09 31.40 -4.80
C LEU A 166 -8.51 30.63 -3.55
N LEU A 167 -7.52 30.04 -2.84
CA LEU A 167 -7.66 29.45 -1.50
C LEU A 167 -8.86 30.06 -0.80
N SER A 168 -9.97 29.31 -0.82
CA SER A 168 -11.24 29.85 -0.39
C SER A 168 -11.06 30.28 1.08
N ASN A 169 -11.24 31.56 1.37
CA ASN A 169 -11.05 32.14 2.70
C ASN A 169 -12.18 31.71 3.67
N ILE A 170 -12.57 30.44 3.58
CA ILE A 170 -13.66 29.77 4.28
C ILE A 170 -13.21 28.37 4.72
N CYS A 171 -13.73 27.90 5.84
CA CYS A 171 -13.58 26.53 6.28
C CYS A 171 -14.29 25.57 5.33
N HIS A 172 -13.62 24.52 4.85
CA HIS A 172 -14.23 23.54 3.96
C HIS A 172 -15.38 22.74 4.60
N ILE A 173 -15.39 22.63 5.94
CA ILE A 173 -16.44 21.89 6.67
C ILE A 173 -17.63 22.78 7.00
N CYS A 174 -17.42 23.87 7.76
CA CYS A 174 -18.54 24.72 8.20
C CYS A 174 -18.85 25.90 7.26
N VAL A 175 -18.08 26.07 6.18
CA VAL A 175 -18.27 27.11 5.14
C VAL A 175 -18.15 28.57 5.66
N LYS A 176 -17.85 28.76 6.95
CA LYS A 176 -17.62 30.09 7.55
C LYS A 176 -16.28 30.69 7.13
N ARG A 177 -16.26 32.01 6.90
CA ARG A 177 -15.05 32.78 6.54
C ARG A 177 -14.02 32.79 7.67
N PHE A 178 -12.74 32.74 7.34
CA PHE A 178 -11.67 32.95 8.31
C PHE A 178 -11.54 34.43 8.68
N SER A 179 -11.01 34.69 9.88
CA SER A 179 -10.81 36.03 10.43
C SER A 179 -9.69 35.99 11.47
N LEU A 180 -9.32 37.14 12.05
CA LEU A 180 -8.32 37.19 13.12
C LEU A 180 -8.68 36.30 14.34
N PHE A 181 -9.98 36.12 14.61
CA PHE A 181 -10.49 35.27 15.69
C PHE A 181 -10.80 33.84 15.23
N ARG A 182 -10.86 33.59 13.92
CA ARG A 182 -11.08 32.27 13.32
C ARG A 182 -9.90 31.93 12.43
N ARG A 183 -8.86 31.40 13.05
CA ARG A 183 -7.63 30.98 12.37
C ARG A 183 -7.92 29.86 11.37
N GLU A 184 -7.22 29.93 10.25
CA GLU A 184 -7.18 28.88 9.25
C GLU A 184 -6.11 27.84 9.59
N PHE A 185 -6.43 26.57 9.34
CA PHE A 185 -5.49 25.47 9.40
C PHE A 185 -5.70 24.57 8.19
N TYR A 186 -4.67 23.85 7.74
CA TYR A 186 -4.86 22.86 6.69
C TYR A 186 -4.94 21.45 7.30
N CYS A 187 -5.83 20.63 6.74
CA CYS A 187 -5.89 19.20 7.05
C CYS A 187 -4.75 18.48 6.33
N GLN A 188 -3.94 17.74 7.07
CA GLN A 188 -2.83 16.98 6.52
C GLN A 188 -3.27 15.68 5.81
N ILE A 189 -4.53 15.26 5.93
CA ILE A 189 -5.08 14.11 5.18
C ILE A 189 -5.72 14.50 3.87
N CYS A 190 -6.47 15.61 3.75
CA CYS A 190 -7.11 16.00 2.48
C CYS A 190 -6.50 17.23 1.83
N GLY A 191 -5.70 18.03 2.55
CA GLY A 191 -5.10 19.28 2.05
C GLY A 191 -6.05 20.49 2.02
N HIS A 192 -7.25 20.40 2.61
CA HIS A 192 -8.23 21.49 2.63
C HIS A 192 -8.08 22.37 3.87
N LEU A 193 -8.50 23.64 3.78
CA LEU A 193 -8.56 24.54 4.93
C LEU A 193 -9.73 24.21 5.85
N ALA A 194 -9.49 24.23 7.16
CA ALA A 194 -10.45 24.01 8.23
C ALA A 194 -10.16 24.95 9.42
N CYS A 195 -11.19 25.35 10.18
CA CYS A 195 -11.00 26.10 11.42
C CYS A 195 -10.63 25.18 12.59
N GLY A 196 -10.29 25.76 13.75
CA GLY A 196 -9.95 25.01 14.96
C GLY A 196 -11.11 24.19 15.54
N GLU A 197 -12.36 24.54 15.27
CA GLU A 197 -13.55 23.75 15.68
C GLU A 197 -13.79 22.56 14.74
N CYS A 198 -13.36 22.66 13.48
CA CYS A 198 -13.57 21.62 12.47
C CYS A 198 -12.31 20.76 12.25
N SER A 199 -11.26 20.94 13.06
CA SER A 199 -10.02 20.18 12.96
C SER A 199 -9.29 20.06 14.29
N GLN A 200 -8.65 18.92 14.51
CA GLN A 200 -7.90 18.64 15.72
C GLN A 200 -6.53 18.03 15.39
N LEU A 201 -5.59 18.14 16.33
CA LEU A 201 -4.32 17.41 16.27
C LEU A 201 -4.53 15.98 16.78
N TYR A 202 -4.19 15.01 15.95
CA TYR A 202 -4.21 13.59 16.28
C TYR A 202 -2.81 13.02 16.29
N GLU A 203 -2.56 12.08 17.18
CA GLU A 203 -1.39 11.22 17.09
C GLU A 203 -1.51 10.35 15.83
N VAL A 204 -0.38 10.17 15.15
CA VAL A 204 -0.27 9.31 13.97
C VAL A 204 0.98 8.46 14.09
N GLU A 205 0.82 7.15 13.94
CA GLU A 205 1.91 6.16 13.98
C GLU A 205 1.99 5.46 12.61
N ALA A 206 2.70 6.07 11.66
CA ALA A 206 2.90 5.50 10.31
C ALA A 206 4.03 4.45 10.27
N ARG A 207 4.88 4.42 11.30
CA ARG A 207 5.92 3.42 11.53
C ARG A 207 5.94 3.13 13.02
N ILE A 208 6.16 1.87 13.38
CA ILE A 208 6.15 1.42 14.79
C ILE A 208 7.07 2.30 15.64
N GLY A 209 6.54 2.86 16.72
CA GLY A 209 7.29 3.69 17.66
C GLY A 209 7.57 5.12 17.19
N GLN A 210 7.20 5.50 15.95
CA GLN A 210 7.32 6.86 15.44
C GLN A 210 5.96 7.56 15.46
N VAL A 211 5.69 8.27 16.55
CA VAL A 211 4.45 9.04 16.73
C VAL A 211 4.69 10.51 16.39
N ARG A 212 3.82 11.07 15.55
CA ARG A 212 3.78 12.51 15.22
C ARG A 212 2.38 13.07 15.41
N MET A 213 2.28 14.37 15.60
CA MET A 213 1.01 15.07 15.67
C MET A 213 0.63 15.59 14.29
N ASN A 214 -0.49 15.10 13.75
CA ASN A 214 -1.04 15.60 12.50
C ASN A 214 -2.37 16.31 12.72
N ARG A 215 -2.58 17.45 12.06
CA ARG A 215 -3.89 18.13 12.07
C ARG A 215 -4.81 17.52 11.03
N VAL A 216 -5.94 16.99 11.48
CA VAL A 216 -6.92 16.30 10.63
C VAL A 216 -8.29 16.96 10.83
N CYS A 217 -9.02 17.16 9.73
CA CYS A 217 -10.37 17.70 9.77
C CYS A 217 -11.41 16.61 10.08
N LEU A 218 -12.58 16.99 10.61
CA LEU A 218 -13.60 16.04 11.05
C LEU A 218 -14.04 15.07 9.95
N ASN A 219 -14.23 15.54 8.71
CA ASN A 219 -14.62 14.66 7.60
C ASN A 219 -13.56 13.60 7.29
N CYS A 220 -12.28 13.95 7.35
CA CYS A 220 -11.21 12.97 7.15
C CYS A 220 -11.16 11.94 8.27
N VAL A 221 -11.48 12.32 9.51
CA VAL A 221 -11.59 11.34 10.60
C VAL A 221 -12.70 10.34 10.30
N VAL A 222 -13.88 10.83 9.89
CA VAL A 222 -15.02 9.97 9.50
C VAL A 222 -14.66 9.04 8.34
N HIS A 223 -14.00 9.55 7.29
CA HIS A 223 -13.61 8.73 6.13
C HIS A 223 -12.53 7.69 6.47
N VAL A 224 -11.62 8.01 7.41
CA VAL A 224 -10.65 7.02 7.89
C VAL A 224 -11.35 5.98 8.75
N ASP A 225 -12.29 6.38 9.60
CA ASP A 225 -13.04 5.45 10.45
C ASP A 225 -14.01 4.57 9.64
N SER A 226 -14.39 4.95 8.41
CA SER A 226 -15.17 4.11 7.49
C SER A 226 -14.33 3.16 6.64
N CYS A 227 -13.00 3.22 6.72
CA CYS A 227 -12.12 2.22 6.10
C CYS A 227 -12.19 0.89 6.89
N THR A 228 -11.91 -0.23 6.21
CA THR A 228 -11.96 -1.56 6.82
C THR A 228 -10.57 -2.00 7.25
N PHE A 229 -10.40 -2.23 8.56
CA PHE A 229 -9.13 -2.64 9.20
C PHE A 229 -9.15 -4.08 9.73
N ALA A 230 -10.06 -4.91 9.20
CA ALA A 230 -10.15 -6.33 9.57
C ALA A 230 -8.87 -7.08 9.16
N ASP A 231 -8.48 -8.08 9.95
CA ASP A 231 -7.42 -9.06 9.65
C ASP A 231 -5.97 -8.52 9.55
N GLU A 232 -5.70 -7.29 9.99
CA GLU A 232 -4.34 -6.75 9.94
C GLU A 232 -3.51 -7.19 11.15
N ASP A 233 -2.38 -7.84 10.90
CA ASP A 233 -1.23 -7.72 11.81
C ASP A 233 -0.71 -6.29 11.67
N ILE A 234 -1.32 -5.37 12.41
CA ILE A 234 -1.04 -3.93 12.33
C ILE A 234 0.46 -3.65 12.52
N ILE A 235 1.18 -4.48 13.30
CA ILE A 235 2.62 -4.35 13.48
C ILE A 235 3.33 -4.66 12.16
N ALA A 236 3.05 -5.81 11.55
CA ALA A 236 3.65 -6.17 10.26
C ALA A 236 3.26 -5.17 9.14
N ALA A 237 2.02 -4.70 9.14
CA ALA A 237 1.50 -3.75 8.16
C ALA A 237 2.20 -2.38 8.24
N LEU A 238 2.45 -1.86 9.45
CA LEU A 238 3.23 -0.64 9.70
C LEU A 238 4.75 -0.81 9.50
N GLY A 239 5.21 -2.03 9.21
CA GLY A 239 6.59 -2.31 8.82
C GLY A 239 7.00 -1.68 7.48
N PRO A 240 8.27 -1.79 7.07
CA PRO A 240 8.70 -1.31 5.75
C PRO A 240 7.94 -2.02 4.61
N THR A 241 7.73 -1.31 3.51
CA THR A 241 7.06 -1.86 2.31
C THR A 241 7.96 -2.86 1.57
N VAL A 242 9.26 -2.57 1.51
CA VAL A 242 10.26 -3.44 0.89
C VAL A 242 11.24 -3.90 1.95
N VAL A 243 11.49 -5.22 2.02
CA VAL A 243 12.45 -5.82 2.95
C VAL A 243 13.60 -6.47 2.18
N SER A 244 14.81 -6.38 2.74
CA SER A 244 15.94 -7.15 2.20
C SER A 244 15.74 -8.64 2.45
N LEU A 245 16.04 -9.47 1.45
CA LEU A 245 16.30 -10.89 1.70
C LEU A 245 17.51 -11.02 2.64
N ARG A 246 17.45 -11.99 3.56
CA ARG A 246 18.40 -12.09 4.68
C ARG A 246 19.73 -12.77 4.32
N SER A 247 19.87 -13.35 3.11
CA SER A 247 21.10 -14.02 2.66
C SER A 247 21.31 -13.95 1.13
N LYS A 248 22.57 -13.90 0.68
CA LYS A 248 22.98 -14.04 -0.74
C LYS A 248 22.51 -15.36 -1.37
N THR A 249 22.43 -16.43 -0.59
CA THR A 249 21.96 -17.75 -1.06
C THR A 249 20.50 -17.71 -1.50
N GLN A 250 19.66 -16.92 -0.81
CA GLN A 250 18.25 -16.76 -1.19
C GLN A 250 18.04 -15.98 -2.48
N TRP A 251 18.94 -15.04 -2.83
CA TRP A 251 18.88 -14.35 -4.13
C TRP A 251 19.16 -15.30 -5.30
N ALA A 252 20.01 -16.32 -5.09
CA ALA A 252 20.28 -17.36 -6.08
C ALA A 252 19.16 -18.41 -6.19
N GLU A 253 18.35 -18.58 -5.13
CA GLU A 253 17.19 -19.48 -5.09
C GLU A 253 15.90 -18.85 -5.66
N VAL A 254 15.87 -17.52 -5.89
CA VAL A 254 14.71 -16.76 -6.43
C VAL A 254 14.18 -17.36 -7.74
N PHE A 255 15.06 -17.95 -8.53
CA PHE A 255 14.73 -18.88 -9.60
C PHE A 255 15.79 -19.98 -9.51
N GLY A 256 15.36 -21.21 -9.22
CA GLY A 256 16.18 -22.31 -8.70
C GLY A 256 17.60 -22.43 -9.28
N SER A 257 18.50 -22.96 -8.45
CA SER A 257 19.90 -23.25 -8.73
C SER A 257 20.09 -24.14 -9.98
N GLY A 258 19.90 -23.56 -11.16
CA GLY A 258 20.58 -23.97 -12.37
C GLY A 258 21.83 -23.12 -12.44
N ASP A 259 22.98 -23.72 -12.13
CA ASP A 259 24.21 -23.33 -12.78
C ASP A 259 23.96 -23.48 -14.28
N VAL A 260 23.45 -22.40 -14.90
CA VAL A 260 23.59 -22.23 -16.33
C VAL A 260 25.00 -21.70 -16.48
N ASP A 261 25.93 -22.64 -16.57
CA ASP A 261 27.30 -22.36 -16.93
C ASP A 261 27.32 -21.43 -18.15
N ASP A 262 28.11 -20.38 -18.01
CA ASP A 262 28.55 -19.55 -19.12
C ASP A 262 29.33 -20.50 -20.06
N ASP A 263 28.87 -20.64 -21.31
CA ASP A 263 29.36 -21.59 -22.32
C ASP A 263 29.13 -23.10 -22.06
N SER A 264 27.99 -23.65 -22.55
CA SER A 264 27.93 -24.85 -23.41
C SER A 264 26.49 -25.37 -23.57
N ASP A 265 26.17 -25.87 -24.77
CA ASP A 265 24.92 -26.53 -25.17
C ASP A 265 24.58 -27.75 -24.29
N THR A 266 23.92 -27.56 -23.14
CA THR A 266 23.32 -28.71 -22.44
C THR A 266 22.00 -28.35 -21.77
N VAL A 267 20.92 -28.74 -22.44
CA VAL A 267 19.54 -28.67 -21.97
C VAL A 267 19.33 -29.68 -20.84
N LEU A 268 19.09 -29.20 -19.62
CA LEU A 268 18.61 -30.03 -18.51
C LEU A 268 17.07 -30.06 -18.50
N LYS A 269 16.53 -31.28 -18.60
CA LYS A 269 15.10 -31.60 -18.44
C LYS A 269 14.68 -31.34 -16.98
N SER A 270 13.78 -30.38 -16.76
CA SER A 270 12.93 -30.37 -15.57
C SER A 270 11.55 -30.94 -15.92
N SER A 271 11.22 -32.06 -15.30
CA SER A 271 9.92 -32.71 -15.35
C SER A 271 8.87 -31.90 -14.60
N TYR A 272 8.12 -31.07 -15.31
CA TYR A 272 6.78 -30.65 -14.90
C TYR A 272 5.79 -31.19 -15.92
N ALA A 273 5.09 -32.24 -15.54
CA ALA A 273 3.98 -32.79 -16.30
C ALA A 273 2.76 -31.88 -16.07
N GLY A 274 2.64 -30.86 -16.90
CA GLY A 274 1.45 -30.05 -17.09
C GLY A 274 1.33 -29.78 -18.58
N SER A 275 0.62 -30.66 -19.28
CA SER A 275 0.37 -30.59 -20.72
C SER A 275 -0.38 -29.31 -21.05
N VAL A 276 0.32 -28.30 -21.53
CA VAL A 276 -0.26 -27.27 -22.40
C VAL A 276 0.27 -27.62 -23.79
N ASP A 277 -0.57 -28.28 -24.57
CA ASP A 277 -0.29 -28.63 -25.95
C ASP A 277 0.04 -27.38 -26.76
N ASP A 278 0.93 -27.59 -27.73
CA ASP A 278 1.51 -26.64 -28.67
C ASP A 278 0.62 -25.44 -29.03
N VAL A 279 1.08 -24.23 -28.68
CA VAL A 279 0.63 -23.02 -29.37
C VAL A 279 1.32 -22.99 -30.73
N ASP A 280 0.74 -23.70 -31.68
CA ASP A 280 1.03 -23.57 -33.10
C ASP A 280 0.69 -22.13 -33.52
N CYS A 281 1.68 -21.25 -33.61
CA CYS A 281 1.57 -19.93 -34.24
C CYS A 281 1.34 -20.01 -35.77
N VAL A 282 0.74 -21.10 -36.30
CA VAL A 282 0.61 -21.34 -37.75
C VAL A 282 -0.84 -21.45 -38.23
N SER A 283 -1.86 -21.47 -37.36
CA SER A 283 -3.24 -21.75 -37.83
C SER A 283 -4.20 -20.56 -37.92
N TYR A 284 -3.82 -19.33 -37.55
CA TYR A 284 -4.63 -18.13 -37.79
C TYR A 284 -3.80 -16.94 -38.28
N SER A 285 -3.25 -17.02 -39.49
CA SER A 285 -3.14 -15.88 -40.41
C SER A 285 -2.60 -16.35 -41.76
N LYS A 286 -3.50 -16.54 -42.74
CA LYS A 286 -3.15 -16.33 -44.13
C LYS A 286 -3.26 -14.83 -44.38
N ASP A 287 -2.27 -14.06 -43.95
CA ASP A 287 -1.79 -12.87 -44.67
C ASP A 287 -0.54 -12.25 -44.02
N VAL A 288 0.50 -12.22 -44.85
CA VAL A 288 1.57 -11.22 -45.02
C VAL A 288 1.87 -10.26 -43.84
N GLY A 289 2.95 -10.54 -43.09
CA GLY A 289 3.84 -9.49 -42.58
C GLY A 289 3.61 -8.92 -41.17
N GLY A 290 3.90 -9.72 -40.12
CA GLY A 290 4.20 -9.24 -38.75
C GLY A 290 2.99 -9.07 -37.83
N ARG A 291 3.04 -9.28 -36.51
CA ARG A 291 4.13 -9.56 -35.56
C ARG A 291 3.49 -10.33 -34.39
N CYS A 292 3.80 -11.61 -34.21
CA CYS A 292 3.38 -12.31 -32.99
C CYS A 292 4.06 -11.65 -31.78
N GLY A 293 3.29 -11.30 -30.76
CA GLY A 293 3.76 -10.62 -29.55
C GLY A 293 4.87 -11.41 -28.87
N LEU A 294 4.71 -12.74 -28.75
CA LEU A 294 5.73 -13.64 -28.19
C LEU A 294 7.02 -13.67 -29.03
N VAL A 295 6.93 -13.58 -30.36
CA VAL A 295 8.11 -13.47 -31.23
C VAL A 295 8.82 -12.14 -30.98
N GLN A 296 8.07 -11.04 -30.87
CA GLN A 296 8.64 -9.74 -30.53
C GLN A 296 9.31 -9.74 -29.15
N LEU A 297 8.70 -10.39 -28.15
CA LEU A 297 9.30 -10.57 -26.83
C LEU A 297 10.59 -11.39 -26.91
N SER A 298 10.61 -12.51 -27.65
CA SER A 298 11.82 -13.30 -27.85
C SER A 298 12.96 -12.47 -28.48
N HIS A 299 12.67 -11.63 -29.47
CA HIS A 299 13.65 -10.69 -30.04
C HIS A 299 14.17 -9.67 -29.00
N VAL A 300 13.30 -9.16 -28.12
CA VAL A 300 13.69 -8.26 -27.02
C VAL A 300 14.65 -8.97 -26.05
N LEU A 301 14.38 -10.24 -25.73
CA LEU A 301 15.17 -11.03 -24.77
C LEU A 301 16.53 -11.44 -25.33
N LEU A 302 16.62 -11.80 -26.62
CA LEU A 302 17.87 -12.21 -27.27
C LEU A 302 18.77 -11.03 -27.69
N GLY A 303 18.22 -9.81 -27.77
CA GLY A 303 18.93 -8.60 -28.14
C GLY A 303 19.16 -8.46 -29.66
N THR A 304 19.17 -7.23 -30.16
CA THR A 304 19.29 -6.89 -31.60
C THR A 304 20.68 -7.14 -32.22
N LYS A 305 21.58 -7.90 -31.58
CA LYS A 305 22.90 -8.23 -32.12
C LYS A 305 22.90 -9.53 -32.92
N GLN A 306 22.10 -9.59 -33.99
CA GLN A 306 22.35 -10.51 -35.10
C GLN A 306 22.16 -9.79 -36.44
N SER A 307 23.14 -8.93 -36.76
CA SER A 307 23.37 -8.39 -38.12
C SER A 307 24.19 -9.37 -38.98
N GLY A 308 24.28 -10.64 -38.61
CA GLY A 308 24.87 -11.69 -39.45
C GLY A 308 23.75 -12.42 -40.17
N ARG A 309 23.82 -12.55 -41.49
CA ARG A 309 22.93 -13.40 -42.30
C ARG A 309 22.86 -14.81 -41.70
N TYR A 310 21.87 -15.09 -40.85
CA TYR A 310 21.60 -16.44 -40.39
C TYR A 310 20.70 -17.12 -41.42
N GLN A 311 21.30 -17.94 -42.27
CA GLN A 311 20.58 -18.81 -43.19
C GLN A 311 19.93 -19.92 -42.37
N TRP A 312 18.60 -19.90 -42.28
CA TRP A 312 17.81 -20.97 -41.68
C TRP A 312 18.04 -22.27 -42.45
N LYS A 313 18.66 -23.27 -41.82
CA LYS A 313 18.72 -24.65 -42.33
C LYS A 313 17.64 -25.47 -41.62
N PRO A 314 16.64 -26.00 -42.32
CA PRO A 314 15.64 -26.88 -41.73
C PRO A 314 16.28 -28.25 -41.47
N GLY A 315 16.28 -28.73 -40.22
CA GLY A 315 16.67 -30.11 -39.93
C GLY A 315 17.40 -30.42 -38.61
N GLN A 316 17.53 -29.49 -37.65
CA GLN A 316 18.07 -29.83 -36.33
C GLN A 316 17.03 -29.61 -35.23
N SER A 317 16.56 -30.73 -34.67
CA SER A 317 15.65 -30.79 -33.52
C SER A 317 16.43 -30.50 -32.23
N ALA A 318 16.82 -29.25 -32.02
CA ALA A 318 17.08 -28.73 -30.69
C ALA A 318 15.72 -28.32 -30.12
N ALA A 319 15.35 -28.85 -28.95
CA ALA A 319 14.09 -28.51 -28.28
C ALA A 319 13.93 -27.00 -28.25
N ARG A 320 12.92 -26.47 -28.95
CA ARG A 320 12.63 -25.03 -28.97
C ARG A 320 12.33 -24.61 -27.53
N GLU A 321 13.24 -23.84 -26.95
CA GLU A 321 13.05 -23.30 -25.62
C GLU A 321 11.81 -22.39 -25.59
N SER A 322 10.97 -22.53 -24.56
CA SER A 322 9.82 -21.65 -24.36
C SER A 322 10.25 -20.20 -24.11
N VAL A 323 9.46 -19.24 -24.60
CA VAL A 323 9.67 -17.80 -24.36
C VAL A 323 9.66 -17.47 -22.86
N GLN A 324 8.90 -18.24 -22.06
CA GLN A 324 8.90 -18.11 -20.60
C GLN A 324 10.28 -18.41 -20.01
N THR A 325 10.91 -19.52 -20.41
CA THR A 325 12.25 -19.89 -19.95
C THR A 325 13.31 -18.88 -20.41
N GLN A 326 13.16 -18.33 -21.62
CA GLN A 326 14.02 -17.25 -22.10
C GLN A 326 13.88 -15.99 -21.22
N LEU A 327 12.65 -15.64 -20.84
CA LEU A 327 12.33 -14.49 -19.99
C LEU A 327 12.95 -14.67 -18.60
N GLU A 328 12.76 -15.83 -17.98
CA GLU A 328 13.36 -16.18 -16.68
C GLU A 328 14.89 -16.08 -16.73
N ARG A 329 15.52 -16.66 -17.75
CA ARG A 329 16.98 -16.57 -17.92
C ARG A 329 17.46 -15.13 -18.08
N TYR A 330 16.75 -14.32 -18.87
CA TYR A 330 17.09 -12.90 -19.08
C TYR A 330 16.96 -12.10 -17.77
N VAL A 331 15.89 -12.31 -17.02
CA VAL A 331 15.67 -11.68 -15.71
C VAL A 331 16.81 -12.07 -14.77
N ASN A 332 17.12 -13.36 -14.65
CA ASN A 332 18.20 -13.87 -13.80
C ASN A 332 19.56 -13.25 -14.13
N ARG A 333 19.93 -13.21 -15.41
CA ARG A 333 21.18 -12.57 -15.85
C ARG A 333 21.20 -11.10 -15.47
N THR A 334 20.12 -10.37 -15.78
CA THR A 334 20.02 -8.93 -15.48
C THR A 334 20.15 -8.67 -13.98
N LEU A 335 19.53 -9.50 -13.14
CA LEU A 335 19.56 -9.34 -11.68
C LEU A 335 20.93 -9.62 -11.09
N ARG A 336 21.64 -10.67 -11.56
CA ARG A 336 23.03 -10.95 -11.16
C ARG A 336 23.94 -9.77 -11.44
N ASP A 337 23.83 -9.17 -12.63
CA ASP A 337 24.65 -8.01 -13.04
C ASP A 337 24.31 -6.72 -12.27
N SER A 338 23.16 -6.68 -11.58
CA SER A 338 22.64 -5.48 -10.93
C SER A 338 22.35 -5.63 -9.44
N GLU A 339 22.81 -6.71 -8.79
CA GLU A 339 22.55 -7.01 -7.37
C GLU A 339 22.86 -5.81 -6.46
N HIS A 340 24.01 -5.16 -6.67
CA HIS A 340 24.43 -3.99 -5.89
C HIS A 340 23.48 -2.78 -6.02
N LYS A 341 22.68 -2.69 -7.10
CA LYS A 341 21.70 -1.61 -7.30
C LYS A 341 20.45 -1.82 -6.45
N TYR A 342 20.15 -3.06 -6.05
CA TYR A 342 18.90 -3.44 -5.38
C TYR A 342 19.03 -3.64 -3.85
N GLN A 343 19.98 -2.94 -3.21
CA GLN A 343 20.05 -2.90 -1.76
C GLN A 343 18.80 -2.22 -1.17
N SER A 344 18.25 -2.74 -0.07
CA SER A 344 16.98 -2.26 0.50
C SER A 344 16.94 -0.75 0.79
N SER A 345 18.09 -0.10 1.04
CA SER A 345 18.20 1.34 1.25
C SER A 345 18.07 2.21 -0.02
N SER A 346 18.31 1.63 -1.21
CA SER A 346 18.22 2.35 -2.50
C SER A 346 16.84 2.24 -3.15
N LEU A 347 16.02 1.27 -2.72
CA LEU A 347 14.70 0.99 -3.30
C LEU A 347 13.67 2.02 -2.86
N LYS A 348 12.96 2.59 -3.83
CA LYS A 348 11.94 3.61 -3.58
C LYS A 348 10.59 3.11 -4.10
N THR A 349 9.60 3.10 -3.22
CA THR A 349 8.18 3.01 -3.56
C THR A 349 7.54 4.37 -3.35
N ALA A 350 6.31 4.55 -3.82
CA ALA A 350 5.43 5.61 -3.34
C ALA A 350 5.38 5.56 -1.81
N ASP A 351 5.68 6.68 -1.17
CA ASP A 351 5.62 6.85 0.28
C ASP A 351 4.24 7.33 0.73
N LEU A 352 4.03 7.37 2.04
CA LEU A 352 2.81 7.93 2.64
C LEU A 352 2.80 9.46 2.65
N VAL A 353 3.62 10.10 1.81
CA VAL A 353 3.66 11.54 1.60
C VAL A 353 3.22 11.83 0.17
N ARG A 354 2.33 12.80 0.00
CA ARG A 354 1.79 13.22 -1.30
C ARG A 354 1.77 14.74 -1.42
N ASP A 355 1.64 15.21 -2.65
CA ASP A 355 1.77 16.60 -3.08
C ASP A 355 0.48 17.20 -3.68
N TYR A 356 -0.55 16.40 -3.91
CA TYR A 356 -1.84 16.83 -4.48
C TYR A 356 -2.95 16.86 -3.43
N ARG A 357 -3.89 17.81 -3.49
CA ARG A 357 -5.09 17.84 -2.61
C ARG A 357 -6.09 16.75 -3.04
N TYR A 358 -6.86 16.20 -2.10
CA TYR A 358 -8.00 15.35 -2.49
C TYR A 358 -9.09 16.19 -3.13
N THR A 359 -9.81 15.62 -4.08
CA THR A 359 -11.00 16.21 -4.68
C THR A 359 -12.05 15.14 -4.71
N PHE A 360 -13.25 15.46 -4.21
CA PHE A 360 -14.36 14.52 -4.16
C PHE A 360 -15.38 14.96 -5.19
N ASP A 361 -15.76 14.05 -6.08
CA ASP A 361 -16.78 14.28 -7.08
C ASP A 361 -17.61 12.99 -7.22
N ALA A 362 -18.82 13.04 -6.66
CA ALA A 362 -19.76 11.92 -6.67
C ALA A 362 -20.36 11.63 -8.06
N ILE A 363 -20.18 12.53 -9.05
CA ILE A 363 -20.62 12.30 -10.42
C ILE A 363 -19.60 11.44 -11.17
N GLN A 364 -18.31 11.59 -10.83
CA GLN A 364 -17.21 10.91 -11.50
C GLN A 364 -16.79 9.59 -10.83
N THR A 365 -17.40 9.26 -9.69
CA THR A 365 -17.09 8.06 -8.90
C THR A 365 -18.37 7.40 -8.43
N THR A 366 -18.33 6.08 -8.23
CA THR A 366 -19.44 5.32 -7.65
C THR A 366 -19.72 5.62 -6.18
N HIS A 367 -18.85 6.34 -5.47
CA HIS A 367 -19.00 6.60 -4.04
C HIS A 367 -18.54 8.02 -3.65
N GLU A 368 -19.42 8.80 -3.01
CA GLU A 368 -19.17 10.22 -2.66
C GLU A 368 -17.91 10.43 -1.79
N GLY A 369 -17.62 9.50 -0.89
CA GLY A 369 -16.44 9.56 -0.02
C GLY A 369 -15.11 9.19 -0.69
N HIS A 370 -15.10 8.86 -1.99
CA HIS A 370 -13.90 8.44 -2.71
C HIS A 370 -13.16 9.63 -3.35
N PRO A 371 -11.88 9.89 -2.99
CA PRO A 371 -11.13 10.95 -3.64
C PRO A 371 -10.76 10.57 -5.08
N LEU A 372 -10.87 11.52 -6.00
CA LEU A 372 -10.39 11.34 -7.37
C LEU A 372 -8.87 11.09 -7.40
N PRO A 373 -8.39 10.22 -8.32
CA PRO A 373 -6.96 10.04 -8.51
C PRO A 373 -6.33 11.34 -9.06
N PRO A 374 -5.09 11.65 -8.68
CA PRO A 374 -4.40 12.80 -9.22
C PRO A 374 -4.09 12.62 -10.71
N THR A 375 -4.08 13.71 -11.45
CA THR A 375 -3.68 13.73 -12.87
C THR A 375 -2.32 14.41 -13.03
N PRO A 376 -1.44 13.92 -13.93
CA PRO A 376 -0.22 14.63 -14.28
C PRO A 376 -0.53 16.03 -14.83
N SER A 377 0.47 16.92 -14.82
CA SER A 377 0.29 18.24 -15.45
C SER A 377 -0.11 18.11 -16.92
N PRO A 378 -0.89 19.04 -17.50
CA PRO A 378 -1.42 18.90 -18.86
C PRO A 378 -0.35 18.57 -19.90
N ALA A 379 0.83 19.18 -19.80
CA ALA A 379 1.95 18.91 -20.71
C ALA A 379 2.55 17.49 -20.53
N ARG A 380 2.60 16.97 -19.30
CA ARG A 380 3.03 15.59 -19.04
C ARG A 380 1.99 14.60 -19.53
N GLU A 381 0.72 14.89 -19.29
CA GLU A 381 -0.39 14.05 -19.70
C GLU A 381 -0.50 13.94 -21.21
N ALA A 382 -0.43 15.06 -21.94
CA ALA A 382 -0.47 15.06 -23.39
C ALA A 382 0.65 14.22 -24.03
N ARG A 383 1.90 14.31 -23.52
CA ARG A 383 3.02 13.49 -24.01
C ARG A 383 2.77 12.00 -23.77
N ARG A 384 2.28 11.66 -22.59
CA ARG A 384 2.00 10.29 -22.19
C ARG A 384 0.89 9.66 -23.06
N LEU A 385 -0.20 10.40 -23.29
CA LEU A 385 -1.30 9.98 -24.17
C LEU A 385 -0.84 9.82 -25.62
N HIS A 386 0.04 10.69 -26.11
CA HIS A 386 0.61 10.55 -27.44
C HIS A 386 1.40 9.24 -27.61
N HIS A 387 2.21 8.84 -26.62
CA HIS A 387 2.89 7.55 -26.66
C HIS A 387 1.93 6.36 -26.59
N ILE A 388 0.86 6.46 -25.80
CA ILE A 388 -0.20 5.44 -25.75
C ILE A 388 -0.82 5.27 -27.14
N GLN A 389 -1.21 6.36 -27.79
CA GLN A 389 -1.78 6.31 -29.14
C GLN A 389 -0.79 5.75 -30.17
N ALA A 390 0.47 6.22 -30.16
CA ALA A 390 1.50 5.77 -31.08
C ALA A 390 1.91 4.29 -30.90
N SER A 391 1.61 3.70 -29.74
CA SER A 391 1.94 2.31 -29.46
C SER A 391 1.12 1.32 -30.31
N GLY A 392 -0.14 1.64 -30.60
CA GLY A 392 -1.13 0.74 -31.18
C GLY A 392 -1.61 -0.36 -30.23
N VAL A 393 -1.24 -0.33 -28.95
CA VAL A 393 -1.57 -1.40 -27.97
C VAL A 393 -3.07 -1.50 -27.69
N LEU A 394 -3.82 -0.42 -27.88
CA LEU A 394 -5.28 -0.41 -27.71
C LEU A 394 -6.03 -0.82 -28.99
N GLU A 395 -5.33 -1.07 -30.09
CA GLU A 395 -5.95 -1.52 -31.34
C GLU A 395 -6.36 -3.00 -31.21
N PRO A 396 -7.57 -3.40 -31.69
CA PRO A 396 -8.03 -4.78 -31.58
C PRO A 396 -7.10 -5.82 -32.20
N GLU A 397 -6.30 -5.43 -33.18
CA GLU A 397 -5.36 -6.28 -33.91
C GLU A 397 -4.03 -6.49 -33.16
N TYR A 398 -3.81 -5.81 -32.03
CA TYR A 398 -2.58 -5.94 -31.26
C TYR A 398 -2.50 -7.31 -30.57
N ASP A 399 -1.39 -8.03 -30.77
CA ASP A 399 -1.16 -9.31 -30.11
C ASP A 399 -0.69 -9.11 -28.65
N HIS A 400 -1.61 -9.34 -27.72
CA HIS A 400 -1.40 -9.18 -26.28
C HIS A 400 -0.67 -10.35 -25.60
N SER A 401 -0.38 -11.44 -26.31
CA SER A 401 0.20 -12.67 -25.73
C SER A 401 1.49 -12.45 -24.94
N ALA A 402 2.36 -11.55 -25.40
CA ALA A 402 3.58 -11.20 -24.65
C ALA A 402 3.30 -10.40 -23.37
N LEU A 403 2.26 -9.56 -23.37
CA LEU A 403 1.84 -8.81 -22.18
C LEU A 403 1.16 -9.73 -21.18
N ASP A 404 0.39 -10.72 -21.65
CA ASP A 404 -0.20 -11.79 -20.82
C ASP A 404 0.90 -12.60 -20.12
N LEU A 405 1.96 -13.01 -20.86
CA LEU A 405 3.09 -13.75 -20.26
C LEU A 405 3.83 -12.92 -19.21
N LEU A 406 4.07 -11.62 -19.46
CA LEU A 406 4.70 -10.74 -18.47
C LEU A 406 3.82 -10.56 -17.22
N ALA A 407 2.50 -10.46 -17.39
CA ALA A 407 1.55 -10.40 -16.30
C ALA A 407 1.53 -11.69 -15.47
N GLN A 408 1.62 -12.85 -16.13
CA GLN A 408 1.72 -14.15 -15.47
C GLN A 408 2.98 -14.26 -14.61
N VAL A 409 4.16 -14.00 -15.18
CA VAL A 409 5.43 -14.10 -14.44
C VAL A 409 5.47 -13.10 -13.28
N ALA A 410 4.86 -11.93 -13.44
CA ALA A 410 4.71 -10.96 -12.34
C ALA A 410 3.83 -11.49 -11.20
N ALA A 411 2.67 -12.07 -11.53
CA ALA A 411 1.74 -12.66 -10.55
C ALA A 411 2.40 -13.80 -9.77
N GLU A 412 3.02 -14.74 -10.48
CA GLU A 412 3.76 -15.86 -9.90
C GLU A 412 4.88 -15.36 -8.98
N ARG A 413 5.64 -14.34 -9.42
CA ARG A 413 6.75 -13.82 -8.63
C ARG A 413 6.32 -13.21 -7.30
N LEU A 414 5.24 -12.45 -7.30
CA LEU A 414 4.70 -11.83 -6.08
C LEU A 414 3.76 -12.75 -5.32
N ASN A 415 3.61 -14.02 -5.74
CA ASN A 415 2.65 -14.96 -5.18
C ASN A 415 1.23 -14.36 -5.11
N CYS A 416 0.84 -13.68 -6.17
CA CYS A 416 -0.48 -13.08 -6.33
C CYS A 416 -1.32 -13.94 -7.30
N PRO A 417 -2.63 -14.07 -7.07
CA PRO A 417 -3.50 -14.77 -8.00
C PRO A 417 -3.72 -14.00 -9.30
N VAL A 418 -3.50 -12.69 -9.31
CA VAL A 418 -3.78 -11.82 -10.46
C VAL A 418 -2.57 -10.97 -10.80
N GLY A 419 -2.24 -10.93 -12.09
CA GLY A 419 -1.29 -10.01 -12.70
C GLY A 419 -1.88 -9.37 -13.94
N PHE A 420 -1.51 -8.12 -14.23
CA PHE A 420 -1.97 -7.44 -15.43
C PHE A 420 -1.05 -6.30 -15.86
N VAL A 421 -1.08 -5.99 -17.16
CA VAL A 421 -0.48 -4.77 -17.71
C VAL A 421 -1.60 -3.78 -17.97
N SER A 422 -1.52 -2.60 -17.36
CA SER A 422 -2.55 -1.58 -17.48
C SER A 422 -2.08 -0.36 -18.26
N LEU A 423 -2.92 0.15 -19.16
CA LEU A 423 -2.81 1.49 -19.73
C LEU A 423 -3.93 2.35 -19.17
N VAL A 424 -3.64 3.58 -18.78
CA VAL A 424 -4.67 4.54 -18.37
C VAL A 424 -4.68 5.64 -19.42
N ASP A 425 -5.75 5.82 -20.18
CA ASP A 425 -5.88 6.94 -21.11
C ASP A 425 -6.53 8.15 -20.41
N GLU A 426 -7.14 9.07 -21.16
CA GLU A 426 -7.78 10.25 -20.60
C GLU A 426 -8.99 9.90 -19.70
N THR A 427 -9.74 8.88 -20.06
CA THR A 427 -11.07 8.57 -19.48
C THR A 427 -11.14 7.19 -18.84
N PHE A 428 -10.36 6.25 -19.31
CA PHE A 428 -10.42 4.85 -18.92
C PHE A 428 -9.07 4.27 -18.52
N PHE A 429 -9.15 3.31 -17.62
CA PHE A 429 -8.18 2.27 -17.44
C PHE A 429 -8.49 1.12 -18.41
N HIS A 430 -7.45 0.54 -19.01
CA HIS A 430 -7.48 -0.62 -19.89
C HIS A 430 -6.49 -1.67 -19.40
N SER A 431 -6.93 -2.91 -19.33
CA SER A 431 -6.07 -4.07 -19.05
C SER A 431 -5.68 -4.73 -20.37
N VAL A 432 -4.42 -4.56 -20.76
CA VAL A 432 -3.87 -4.99 -22.06
C VAL A 432 -2.97 -6.22 -21.97
N GLY A 433 -2.87 -6.80 -20.78
CA GLY A 433 -2.23 -8.08 -20.52
C GLY A 433 -2.81 -8.59 -19.21
N THR A 434 -3.22 -9.85 -19.15
CA THR A 434 -3.96 -10.40 -18.01
C THR A 434 -3.52 -11.80 -17.67
N TYR A 435 -3.39 -12.04 -16.37
CA TYR A 435 -3.29 -13.36 -15.78
C TYR A 435 -4.14 -13.41 -14.49
N PRO A 436 -5.03 -14.41 -14.32
CA PRO A 436 -5.42 -15.38 -15.33
C PRO A 436 -6.13 -14.69 -16.51
N PRO A 437 -6.22 -15.33 -17.68
CA PRO A 437 -6.80 -14.70 -18.86
C PRO A 437 -8.23 -14.22 -18.60
N ARG A 438 -8.48 -12.93 -18.87
CA ARG A 438 -9.83 -12.35 -19.01
C ARG A 438 -10.79 -12.55 -17.82
N THR A 439 -10.28 -12.69 -16.60
CA THR A 439 -11.11 -12.86 -15.38
C THR A 439 -11.57 -11.56 -14.72
N PHE A 440 -11.02 -10.40 -15.10
CA PHE A 440 -11.38 -9.10 -14.53
C PHE A 440 -11.62 -8.07 -15.63
N GLY A 441 -12.42 -7.05 -15.32
CA GLY A 441 -12.84 -6.00 -16.26
C GLY A 441 -11.68 -5.49 -17.09
N LEU A 442 -11.76 -5.73 -18.41
CA LEU A 442 -10.75 -5.29 -19.37
C LEU A 442 -10.67 -3.75 -19.44
N GLN A 443 -11.69 -3.07 -18.95
CA GLN A 443 -11.78 -1.62 -18.93
C GLN A 443 -12.58 -1.15 -17.70
N ALA A 444 -12.18 -0.01 -17.13
CA ALA A 444 -12.87 0.67 -16.03
C ALA A 444 -12.66 2.19 -16.15
N PRO A 445 -13.52 3.03 -15.55
CA PRO A 445 -13.26 4.46 -15.52
C PRO A 445 -11.89 4.76 -14.90
N ARG A 446 -11.16 5.74 -15.44
CA ARG A 446 -9.86 6.18 -14.91
C ARG A 446 -9.95 6.55 -13.43
N THR A 447 -11.05 7.19 -13.05
CA THR A 447 -11.34 7.62 -11.68
C THR A 447 -11.49 6.46 -10.71
N GLU A 448 -11.66 5.23 -11.20
CA GLU A 448 -11.85 4.02 -10.41
C GLU A 448 -10.65 3.06 -10.54
N SER A 449 -9.45 3.60 -10.82
CA SER A 449 -8.24 2.81 -11.02
C SER A 449 -7.11 3.16 -10.06
N MET A 450 -6.60 2.16 -9.34
CA MET A 450 -5.34 2.28 -8.58
C MET A 450 -4.15 2.64 -9.49
N CYS A 451 -4.17 2.21 -10.76
CA CYS A 451 -3.09 2.45 -11.71
C CYS A 451 -2.95 3.93 -12.08
N ALA A 452 -4.04 4.71 -11.99
CA ALA A 452 -3.98 6.16 -12.18
C ALA A 452 -3.06 6.83 -11.14
N HIS A 453 -3.00 6.33 -9.91
CA HIS A 453 -2.06 6.81 -8.90
C HIS A 453 -0.61 6.42 -9.21
N THR A 454 -0.38 5.22 -9.74
CA THR A 454 0.96 4.77 -10.20
C THR A 454 1.49 5.66 -11.32
N VAL A 455 0.62 6.03 -12.27
CA VAL A 455 0.94 6.97 -13.36
C VAL A 455 1.39 8.34 -12.83
N TYR A 456 0.74 8.83 -11.77
CA TYR A 456 1.05 10.13 -11.19
C TYR A 456 2.35 10.15 -10.37
N VAL A 457 2.53 9.19 -9.46
CA VAL A 457 3.63 9.20 -8.48
C VAL A 457 4.99 8.89 -9.11
N ASP A 458 5.01 8.33 -10.32
CA ASP A 458 6.23 8.06 -11.10
C ASP A 458 7.20 7.08 -10.39
N LYS A 459 6.68 6.26 -9.48
CA LYS A 459 7.40 5.24 -8.71
C LYS A 459 6.51 4.02 -8.53
N PRO A 460 7.08 2.83 -8.21
CA PRO A 460 6.26 1.68 -7.83
C PRO A 460 5.33 2.01 -6.67
N LEU A 461 4.03 1.76 -6.85
CA LEU A 461 3.00 1.93 -5.85
C LEU A 461 2.67 0.56 -5.26
N VAL A 462 2.98 0.35 -3.99
CA VAL A 462 2.69 -0.89 -3.28
C VAL A 462 1.74 -0.57 -2.14
N ILE A 463 0.56 -1.17 -2.20
CA ILE A 463 -0.53 -1.01 -1.24
C ILE A 463 -0.68 -2.35 -0.53
N LYS A 464 -0.30 -2.37 0.76
CA LYS A 464 -0.32 -3.59 1.58
C LYS A 464 -1.73 -4.09 1.86
N ASN A 465 -2.63 -3.15 2.17
CA ASN A 465 -4.06 -3.37 2.26
C ASN A 465 -4.83 -2.11 1.79
N ALA A 466 -5.51 -2.22 0.65
CA ALA A 466 -6.29 -1.16 0.02
C ALA A 466 -7.56 -0.82 0.81
N GLN A 467 -8.09 -1.75 1.60
CA GLN A 467 -9.25 -1.50 2.45
C GLN A 467 -8.96 -0.55 3.61
N CYS A 468 -7.69 -0.43 4.00
CA CYS A 468 -7.20 0.46 5.05
C CYS A 468 -6.78 1.85 4.53
N ASP A 469 -6.77 2.07 3.22
CA ASP A 469 -6.29 3.31 2.59
C ASP A 469 -7.46 4.10 2.02
N LEU A 470 -7.68 5.31 2.52
CA LEU A 470 -8.78 6.19 2.11
C LEU A 470 -8.79 6.47 0.59
N ARG A 471 -7.62 6.41 -0.08
CA ARG A 471 -7.53 6.57 -1.53
C ARG A 471 -8.20 5.43 -2.31
N PHE A 472 -8.34 4.25 -1.71
CA PHE A 472 -8.67 3.02 -2.42
C PHE A 472 -9.81 2.23 -1.80
N ALA A 473 -10.10 2.40 -0.51
CA ALA A 473 -11.06 1.59 0.24
C ALA A 473 -12.47 1.59 -0.38
N GLN A 474 -12.84 2.68 -1.06
CA GLN A 474 -14.15 2.86 -1.70
C GLN A 474 -14.16 2.52 -3.19
N LEU A 475 -13.05 2.07 -3.77
CA LEU A 475 -13.03 1.60 -5.16
C LEU A 475 -13.87 0.33 -5.31
N PRO A 476 -14.67 0.17 -6.38
CA PRO A 476 -15.46 -1.05 -6.62
C PRO A 476 -14.63 -2.34 -6.60
N VAL A 477 -13.40 -2.29 -7.13
CA VAL A 477 -12.50 -3.45 -7.12
C VAL A 477 -12.03 -3.83 -5.70
N VAL A 478 -11.98 -2.87 -4.77
CA VAL A 478 -11.59 -3.11 -3.37
C VAL A 478 -12.79 -3.52 -2.54
N ARG A 479 -13.88 -2.75 -2.62
CA ARG A 479 -15.10 -2.95 -1.84
C ARG A 479 -15.88 -4.19 -2.30
N ASP A 480 -16.10 -4.32 -3.60
CA ASP A 480 -17.04 -5.31 -4.14
C ASP A 480 -16.34 -6.63 -4.50
N HIS A 481 -15.06 -6.57 -4.89
CA HIS A 481 -14.26 -7.76 -5.27
C HIS A 481 -13.25 -8.19 -4.21
N GLY A 482 -13.15 -7.44 -3.11
CA GLY A 482 -12.32 -7.77 -1.95
C GLY A 482 -10.81 -7.70 -2.21
N ILE A 483 -10.34 -6.91 -3.19
CA ILE A 483 -8.91 -6.72 -3.40
C ILE A 483 -8.30 -5.97 -2.20
N ARG A 484 -7.26 -6.57 -1.62
CA ARG A 484 -6.55 -6.03 -0.45
C ARG A 484 -5.14 -5.63 -0.84
N PHE A 485 -4.37 -6.48 -1.50
CA PHE A 485 -3.01 -6.12 -1.93
C PHE A 485 -2.99 -5.62 -3.38
N TYR A 486 -2.13 -4.64 -3.65
CA TYR A 486 -1.81 -4.18 -5.00
C TYR A 486 -0.35 -3.75 -5.08
N ALA A 487 0.33 -4.13 -6.16
CA ALA A 487 1.65 -3.63 -6.50
C ALA A 487 1.71 -3.23 -7.98
N GLY A 488 1.86 -1.93 -8.25
CA GLY A 488 1.97 -1.37 -9.60
C GLY A 488 3.36 -0.82 -9.87
N PHE A 489 4.03 -1.33 -10.91
CA PHE A 489 5.35 -0.89 -11.36
C PHE A 489 5.23 -0.10 -12.66
N PRO A 490 5.68 1.17 -12.70
CA PRO A 490 5.48 2.02 -13.87
C PRO A 490 6.29 1.53 -15.08
N ILE A 491 5.63 1.48 -16.24
CA ILE A 491 6.23 1.18 -17.54
C ILE A 491 6.44 2.51 -18.28
N ARG A 492 7.69 2.77 -18.65
CA ARG A 492 8.13 4.06 -19.20
C ARG A 492 8.26 4.04 -20.72
N ALA A 493 7.88 5.11 -21.38
CA ALA A 493 8.27 5.42 -22.74
C ALA A 493 9.75 5.89 -22.79
N PRO A 494 10.39 5.93 -23.98
CA PRO A 494 11.79 6.36 -24.12
C PRO A 494 12.12 7.75 -23.58
N ASP A 495 11.13 8.65 -23.54
CA ASP A 495 11.29 10.01 -22.99
C ASP A 495 11.05 10.09 -21.47
N GLY A 496 10.80 8.94 -20.83
CA GLY A 496 10.54 8.81 -19.40
C GLY A 496 9.06 8.87 -19.00
N SER A 497 8.13 9.14 -19.92
CA SER A 497 6.69 9.24 -19.61
C SER A 497 6.10 7.89 -19.17
N ILE A 498 5.23 7.87 -18.17
CA ILE A 498 4.60 6.62 -17.68
C ILE A 498 3.40 6.22 -18.53
N VAL A 499 3.58 5.35 -19.51
CA VAL A 499 2.51 4.98 -20.44
C VAL A 499 1.63 3.83 -19.94
N ALA A 500 2.20 2.96 -19.12
CA ALA A 500 1.51 1.79 -18.59
C ALA A 500 2.02 1.44 -17.19
N SER A 501 1.46 0.41 -16.57
CA SER A 501 1.97 -0.17 -15.33
C SER A 501 1.86 -1.69 -15.37
N LEU A 502 2.88 -2.39 -14.87
CA LEU A 502 2.84 -3.82 -14.60
C LEU A 502 2.35 -4.01 -13.17
N CYS A 503 1.20 -4.64 -13.02
CA CYS A 503 0.45 -4.67 -11.78
C CYS A 503 0.21 -6.10 -11.32
N THR A 504 0.18 -6.32 -10.01
CA THR A 504 -0.36 -7.54 -9.40
C THR A 504 -1.34 -7.16 -8.29
N SER A 505 -2.28 -8.07 -8.01
CA SER A 505 -3.25 -7.88 -6.94
C SER A 505 -3.65 -9.19 -6.27
N ASP A 506 -4.06 -9.07 -5.01
CA ASP A 506 -4.48 -10.19 -4.18
C ASP A 506 -5.66 -9.79 -3.28
N ARG A 507 -6.49 -10.77 -2.90
CA ARG A 507 -7.56 -10.63 -1.90
C ARG A 507 -7.05 -10.81 -0.47
N VAL A 508 -5.79 -11.16 -0.29
CA VAL A 508 -5.10 -11.26 1.00
C VAL A 508 -4.13 -10.07 1.13
N PRO A 509 -4.01 -9.41 2.30
CA PRO A 509 -3.02 -8.37 2.48
C PRO A 509 -1.60 -8.95 2.48
N HIS A 510 -0.63 -8.21 1.96
CA HIS A 510 0.78 -8.60 2.01
C HIS A 510 1.55 -7.65 2.94
N ASN A 511 2.33 -8.21 3.85
CA ASN A 511 3.09 -7.42 4.83
C ASN A 511 4.21 -6.60 4.20
N ASN A 512 4.85 -7.12 3.16
CA ASN A 512 5.95 -6.50 2.43
C ASN A 512 6.19 -7.24 1.11
N ILE A 513 7.00 -6.65 0.23
CA ILE A 513 7.63 -7.34 -0.89
C ILE A 513 9.14 -7.44 -0.64
N SER A 514 9.79 -8.45 -1.18
CA SER A 514 11.25 -8.56 -1.06
C SER A 514 11.97 -7.62 -2.03
N SER A 515 13.23 -7.31 -1.75
CA SER A 515 14.12 -6.58 -2.66
C SER A 515 14.29 -7.29 -4.01
N ALA A 516 14.24 -8.64 -4.02
CA ALA A 516 14.30 -9.43 -5.25
C ALA A 516 13.00 -9.30 -6.06
N ASP A 517 11.83 -9.35 -5.40
CA ASP A 517 10.54 -9.16 -6.10
C ASP A 517 10.48 -7.79 -6.76
N TYR A 518 10.91 -6.75 -6.04
CA TYR A 518 11.01 -5.41 -6.58
C TYR A 518 11.88 -5.36 -7.83
N ALA A 519 13.04 -6.04 -7.79
CA ALA A 519 14.00 -6.04 -8.89
C ALA A 519 13.47 -6.80 -10.12
N VAL A 520 12.81 -7.95 -9.91
CA VAL A 520 12.14 -8.71 -10.96
C VAL A 520 11.05 -7.86 -11.59
N MET A 521 10.14 -7.30 -10.79
CA MET A 521 9.02 -6.48 -11.29
C MET A 521 9.50 -5.26 -12.06
N GLN A 522 10.56 -4.59 -11.60
CA GLN A 522 11.16 -3.48 -12.33
C GLN A 522 11.80 -3.93 -13.66
N THR A 523 12.41 -5.11 -13.69
CA THR A 523 12.99 -5.68 -14.91
C THR A 523 11.89 -6.05 -15.91
N LEU A 524 10.82 -6.70 -15.46
CA LEU A 524 9.66 -7.03 -16.28
C LEU A 524 9.00 -5.76 -16.84
N ALA A 525 8.83 -4.71 -16.03
CA ALA A 525 8.30 -3.42 -16.49
C ALA A 525 9.19 -2.77 -17.57
N ARG A 526 10.52 -2.92 -17.47
CA ARG A 526 11.48 -2.46 -18.49
C ARG A 526 11.39 -3.28 -19.78
N ILE A 527 11.09 -4.57 -19.70
CA ILE A 527 10.85 -5.42 -20.87
C ILE A 527 9.53 -5.01 -21.54
N ALA A 528 8.46 -4.87 -20.75
CA ALA A 528 7.15 -4.42 -21.23
C ALA A 528 7.21 -3.07 -21.95
N SER A 529 8.05 -2.13 -21.48
CA SER A 529 8.31 -0.84 -22.14
C SER A 529 8.68 -0.98 -23.63
N GLN A 530 9.41 -2.02 -24.00
CA GLN A 530 9.80 -2.25 -25.40
C GLN A 530 8.65 -2.75 -26.28
N LEU A 531 7.59 -3.27 -25.66
CA LEU A 531 6.37 -3.71 -26.32
C LEU A 531 5.38 -2.55 -26.44
N VAL A 532 5.15 -1.82 -25.35
CA VAL A 532 4.11 -0.78 -25.27
C VAL A 532 4.57 0.64 -25.64
N ALA A 533 5.88 0.85 -25.83
CA ALA A 533 6.43 2.12 -26.31
C ALA A 533 7.71 1.91 -27.15
N PRO A 534 7.62 1.21 -28.30
CA PRO A 534 8.79 0.90 -29.12
C PRO A 534 9.41 2.16 -29.72
N ARG A 535 10.75 2.24 -29.68
CA ARG A 535 11.53 3.40 -30.18
C ARG A 535 11.25 3.77 -31.64
N SER A 536 10.81 2.82 -32.46
CA SER A 536 10.67 2.95 -33.91
C SER A 536 9.35 3.59 -34.38
N ARG A 537 8.37 3.80 -33.48
CA ARG A 537 7.04 4.35 -33.83
C ARG A 537 6.80 5.80 -33.40
N VAL A 538 7.75 6.42 -32.69
CA VAL A 538 7.60 7.81 -32.23
C VAL A 538 8.00 8.76 -33.37
N VAL A 539 7.01 9.20 -34.14
CA VAL A 539 7.15 10.38 -35.01
C VAL A 539 7.36 11.59 -34.11
N GLY A 540 8.40 12.39 -34.36
CA GLY A 540 8.85 13.43 -33.46
C GLY A 540 7.73 14.36 -32.99
N VAL A 541 7.62 14.55 -31.67
CA VAL A 541 6.80 15.61 -31.07
C VAL A 541 7.26 16.94 -31.66
N PRO A 542 6.37 17.82 -32.17
CA PRO A 542 6.78 19.15 -32.59
C PRO A 542 7.42 19.87 -31.41
N TYR A 543 8.72 20.13 -31.54
CA TYR A 543 9.51 20.92 -30.61
C TYR A 543 8.85 22.29 -30.42
N GLN A 544 8.24 22.53 -29.27
CA GLN A 544 7.90 23.89 -28.86
C GLN A 544 9.19 24.55 -28.33
N PRO A 545 9.68 25.64 -28.96
CA PRO A 545 10.91 26.28 -28.51
C PRO A 545 10.76 26.79 -27.10
N ARG A 546 11.78 26.56 -26.26
CA ARG A 546 11.95 27.29 -25.01
C ARG A 546 11.96 28.79 -25.33
N VAL A 547 10.97 29.52 -24.85
CA VAL A 547 11.01 30.99 -24.83
C VAL A 547 12.22 31.37 -23.97
N ARG A 548 13.31 31.78 -24.62
CA ARG A 548 14.44 32.43 -23.94
C ARG A 548 13.90 33.71 -23.31
N SER A 549 13.95 33.79 -21.99
CA SER A 549 13.75 35.03 -21.26
C SER A 549 14.89 35.99 -21.62
N ASN A 550 14.65 36.88 -22.58
CA ASN A 550 15.48 38.04 -22.80
C ASN A 550 15.30 39.01 -21.61
N SER A 551 16.06 38.77 -20.55
CA SER A 551 16.37 39.76 -19.53
C SER A 551 17.43 40.71 -20.09
N ASN A 552 16.99 41.67 -20.90
CA ASN A 552 17.70 42.91 -21.18
C ASN A 552 16.77 43.87 -21.92
N CYS A 553 15.88 44.53 -21.18
CA CYS A 553 15.25 45.75 -21.67
C CYS A 553 15.47 46.85 -20.63
N ARG A 554 16.48 47.66 -20.93
CA ARG A 554 16.90 48.86 -20.21
C ARG A 554 15.78 49.88 -20.36
N MET A 555 15.20 50.31 -19.23
CA MET A 555 14.20 51.36 -19.21
C MET A 555 14.74 52.66 -19.84
N THR A 556 14.06 53.13 -20.88
CA THR A 556 14.09 54.56 -21.25
C THR A 556 12.65 55.05 -21.34
N HIS A 557 12.28 55.87 -20.36
CA HIS A 557 11.05 56.65 -20.36
C HIS A 557 10.97 57.52 -21.63
N ARG A 558 9.84 57.46 -22.34
CA ARG A 558 9.35 58.64 -23.07
C ARG A 558 7.83 58.62 -23.18
N THR A 559 7.28 59.69 -22.65
CA THR A 559 5.88 60.09 -22.63
C THR A 559 5.32 60.32 -24.04
N ARG A 560 4.10 59.86 -24.31
CA ARG A 560 3.15 60.63 -25.13
C ARG A 560 1.70 60.16 -24.95
N SER A 561 0.85 61.18 -24.93
CA SER A 561 -0.56 61.25 -24.59
C SER A 561 -1.49 61.05 -25.80
N ARG A 562 -2.80 61.03 -25.49
CA ARG A 562 -4.02 61.04 -26.34
C ARG A 562 -4.62 59.65 -26.63
N SER A 563 -5.92 59.35 -26.60
CA SER A 563 -7.21 59.92 -26.15
C SER A 563 -8.29 59.40 -27.13
N ARG A 564 -9.49 59.02 -26.63
CA ARG A 564 -10.76 58.70 -27.34
C ARG A 564 -10.80 57.36 -28.10
N SER A 565 -11.91 56.60 -28.19
CA SER A 565 -13.32 56.80 -27.82
C SER A 565 -14.09 55.45 -27.78
N GLN A 566 -15.27 55.51 -27.14
CA GLN A 566 -16.30 54.49 -26.91
C GLN A 566 -16.75 53.65 -28.12
N SER A 567 -17.20 52.42 -27.84
CA SER A 567 -18.41 51.83 -28.48
C SER A 567 -18.99 50.69 -27.62
N LYS A 568 -20.32 50.73 -27.45
CA LYS A 568 -21.20 49.82 -26.71
C LYS A 568 -21.49 48.54 -27.50
N ARG A 569 -21.79 47.42 -26.81
CA ARG A 569 -22.90 46.50 -27.16
C ARG A 569 -23.22 45.55 -25.99
N GLU A 570 -24.52 45.43 -25.73
CA GLU A 570 -25.23 44.69 -24.68
C GLU A 570 -25.41 43.19 -24.98
N PRO A 571 -25.86 42.38 -23.99
CA PRO A 571 -25.81 40.93 -24.03
C PRO A 571 -27.07 40.27 -24.58
N ALA A 572 -26.91 39.11 -25.22
CA ALA A 572 -28.01 38.25 -25.66
C ALA A 572 -28.40 37.27 -24.53
N VAL A 573 -29.68 37.33 -24.16
CA VAL A 573 -30.40 36.36 -23.33
C VAL A 573 -30.85 35.21 -24.24
N THR A 574 -30.70 33.97 -23.78
CA THR A 574 -31.50 32.85 -24.30
C THR A 574 -31.90 31.95 -23.14
N THR A 575 -33.21 31.79 -23.01
CA THR A 575 -33.94 31.00 -22.01
C THR A 575 -34.36 29.66 -22.64
N MET A 576 -34.76 28.72 -21.78
CA MET A 576 -35.42 27.40 -22.01
C MET A 576 -34.45 26.20 -22.03
N GLN A 577 -34.72 25.07 -21.37
CA GLN A 577 -35.95 24.59 -20.74
C GLN A 577 -35.59 23.49 -19.72
N LEU A 578 -36.22 23.53 -18.55
CA LEU A 578 -36.24 22.45 -17.56
C LEU A 578 -37.33 21.46 -17.99
N ASP A 579 -36.95 20.21 -18.29
CA ASP A 579 -37.90 19.11 -18.33
C ASP A 579 -37.71 18.18 -17.13
N THR A 580 -38.83 17.99 -16.46
CA THR A 580 -39.04 17.20 -15.26
C THR A 580 -39.64 15.88 -15.69
N ILE A 581 -39.01 14.74 -15.42
CA ILE A 581 -39.68 13.43 -15.44
C ILE A 581 -39.23 12.61 -14.22
N HIS A 582 -40.10 12.64 -13.20
CA HIS A 582 -40.59 11.52 -12.37
C HIS A 582 -39.71 10.27 -12.22
N SER A 583 -39.10 10.05 -11.06
CA SER A 583 -39.66 9.32 -9.89
C SER A 583 -39.82 7.81 -10.08
N GLY A 584 -38.98 7.03 -9.40
CA GLY A 584 -39.05 5.56 -9.39
C GLY A 584 -38.32 4.90 -8.22
N LYS A 585 -38.78 5.19 -7.00
CA LYS A 585 -38.82 4.35 -5.78
C LYS A 585 -37.60 3.47 -5.42
N TYR A 586 -36.94 3.89 -4.33
CA TYR A 586 -36.34 3.01 -3.33
C TYR A 586 -37.41 2.15 -2.64
N CYS A 587 -37.05 0.92 -2.23
CA CYS A 587 -37.63 0.30 -1.04
C CYS A 587 -36.69 -0.77 -0.45
N VAL A 588 -36.28 -0.46 0.79
CA VAL A 588 -35.78 -1.27 1.93
C VAL A 588 -34.52 -2.09 1.76
#